data_AF-A0A7J3KRL3-F1
#
_entry.id   AF-A0A7J3KRL3-F1
#
_cell.length_a   1.000
_cell.length_b   1.000
_cell.length_c   1.000
_cell.angle_alpha   90.00
_cell.angle_beta   90.00
_cell.angle_gamma   90.00
#
_symmetry.space_group_name_H-M   'P 1'
#
loop_
_entity.id
_entity.type
_entity.pdbx_description
1 polymer ?
#
loop_
_entity_poly.entity_id
_entity_poly.type
_entity_poly.pdbx_seq_one_letter_code
_entity_poly.pdbx_strand_id
1 'polypeptide(L)'
;MMEGGCYAASFSDRFLSRLYEWGATGLSRVLITGATLSMVRRYLRRMGLERYVAYYERLGILEHHIVCKIASNPQRIIQVLKSLSSDIAVYLVKPKPIGYLSLLQTQDYTYGFSEPLPIGFI
;
A
#
# COMPACT_ATOMS: atom_id res chain seq x y z
N MET A 1 10.28 17.24 33.47
CA MET A 1 10.45 17.65 32.07
C MET A 1 10.88 16.41 31.31
N MET A 2 10.06 15.88 30.39
CA MET A 2 10.47 14.75 29.54
C MET A 2 11.07 15.32 28.25
N GLU A 3 12.37 15.13 28.05
CA GLU A 3 13.00 15.35 26.74
C GLU A 3 12.43 14.33 25.75
N GLY A 4 11.66 14.80 24.78
CA GLY A 4 11.16 13.99 23.68
C GLY A 4 12.30 13.66 22.72
N GLY A 5 13.00 12.56 22.98
CA GLY A 5 14.00 12.02 22.06
C GLY A 5 13.35 11.67 20.72
N CYS A 6 13.81 12.31 19.65
CA CYS A 6 13.35 12.00 18.30
C CYS A 6 14.01 10.70 17.85
N TYR A 7 13.23 9.62 17.76
CA TYR A 7 13.73 8.33 17.28
C TYR A 7 13.76 8.33 15.75
N ALA A 8 14.96 8.26 15.17
CA ALA A 8 15.12 8.04 13.75
C ALA A 8 14.83 6.56 13.43
N ALA A 9 13.81 6.31 12.61
CA ALA A 9 13.52 5.00 12.05
C ALA A 9 13.74 5.04 10.54
N SER A 10 14.49 4.07 10.02
CA SER A 10 14.67 3.87 8.58
C SER A 10 13.99 2.56 8.15
N PHE A 11 13.51 2.55 6.92
CA PHE A 11 13.06 1.30 6.30
C PHE A 11 14.28 0.44 5.94
N SER A 12 14.17 -0.87 6.12
CA SER A 12 15.20 -1.80 5.63
C SER A 12 15.27 -1.76 4.10
N ASP A 13 16.45 -1.95 3.53
CA ASP A 13 16.65 -2.04 2.08
C ASP A 13 15.73 -3.09 1.45
N ARG A 14 15.55 -4.25 2.11
CA ARG A 14 14.63 -5.31 1.67
C ARG A 14 13.19 -4.80 1.51
N PHE A 15 12.73 -3.96 2.44
CA PHE A 15 11.38 -3.39 2.36
C PHE A 15 11.30 -2.38 1.20
N LEU A 16 12.31 -1.52 1.05
CA LEU A 16 12.38 -0.58 -0.07
C LEU A 16 12.39 -1.32 -1.42
N SER A 17 13.20 -2.37 -1.57
CA SER A 17 13.23 -3.20 -2.79
C SER A 17 11.87 -3.79 -3.11
N ARG A 18 11.13 -4.32 -2.11
CA ARG A 18 9.75 -4.82 -2.34
C ARG A 18 8.81 -3.69 -2.78
N LEU A 19 8.91 -2.50 -2.19
CA LEU A 19 8.11 -1.36 -2.62
C LEU A 19 8.42 -0.96 -4.08
N TYR A 20 9.69 -0.96 -4.47
CA TYR A 20 10.12 -0.70 -5.84
C TYR A 20 9.57 -1.76 -6.81
N GLU A 21 9.70 -3.04 -6.48
CA GLU A 21 9.14 -4.14 -7.28
C GLU A 21 7.63 -3.98 -7.45
N TRP A 22 6.91 -3.64 -6.37
CA TRP A 22 5.47 -3.41 -6.42
C TRP A 22 5.12 -2.28 -7.37
N GLY A 23 5.82 -1.14 -7.31
CA GLY A 23 5.65 -0.02 -8.23
C GLY A 23 5.95 -0.40 -9.68
N ALA A 24 7.04 -1.14 -9.91
CA ALA A 24 7.48 -1.57 -11.24
C ALA A 24 6.47 -2.50 -11.92
N THR A 25 5.76 -3.35 -11.16
CA THR A 25 4.73 -4.23 -11.75
C THR A 25 3.56 -3.47 -12.37
N GLY A 26 3.28 -2.25 -11.94
CA GLY A 26 2.10 -1.49 -12.37
C GLY A 26 0.76 -2.16 -12.02
N LEU A 27 0.77 -3.20 -11.19
CA LEU A 27 -0.44 -3.92 -10.78
C LEU A 27 -1.10 -3.25 -9.58
N SER A 28 -2.41 -3.11 -9.65
CA SER A 28 -3.21 -2.71 -8.48
C SER A 28 -3.24 -3.84 -7.46
N ARG A 29 -3.18 -3.47 -6.18
CA ARG A 29 -3.20 -4.40 -5.06
C ARG A 29 -4.31 -4.02 -4.11
N VAL A 30 -4.95 -5.02 -3.51
CA VAL A 30 -5.91 -4.81 -2.41
C VAL A 30 -5.26 -5.29 -1.13
N LEU A 31 -5.02 -4.38 -0.19
CA LEU A 31 -4.55 -4.70 1.14
C LEU A 31 -5.74 -5.04 2.02
N ILE A 32 -5.66 -6.18 2.68
CA ILE A 32 -6.61 -6.63 3.69
C ILE A 32 -5.87 -6.81 5.01
N THR A 33 -6.50 -6.38 6.08
CA THR A 33 -6.10 -6.68 7.45
C THR A 33 -7.29 -7.25 8.22
N GLY A 34 -7.04 -8.07 9.25
CA GLY A 34 -8.11 -8.65 10.08
C GLY A 34 -8.78 -9.91 9.51
N ALA A 35 -8.20 -10.55 8.49
CA ALA A 35 -8.72 -11.80 7.93
C ALA A 35 -7.62 -12.76 7.53
N THR A 36 -7.83 -14.06 7.73
CA THR A 36 -6.87 -15.07 7.25
C THR A 36 -6.96 -15.26 5.74
N LEU A 37 -5.84 -15.64 5.12
CA LEU A 37 -5.77 -15.86 3.67
C LEU A 37 -6.77 -16.93 3.20
N SER A 38 -6.97 -17.98 4.00
CA SER A 38 -7.94 -19.04 3.71
C SER A 38 -9.38 -18.50 3.67
N MET A 39 -9.75 -17.60 4.60
CA MET A 39 -11.06 -16.94 4.59
C MET A 39 -11.24 -16.08 3.34
N VAL A 40 -10.25 -15.24 3.03
CA VAL A 40 -10.27 -14.35 1.85
C VAL A 40 -10.40 -15.17 0.56
N ARG A 41 -9.55 -16.20 0.37
CA ARG A 41 -9.59 -17.07 -0.82
C ARG A 41 -10.92 -17.78 -0.96
N ARG A 42 -11.40 -18.40 0.13
CA ARG A 42 -12.69 -19.10 0.14
C ARG A 42 -13.84 -18.17 -0.22
N TYR A 43 -13.80 -16.93 0.27
CA TYR A 43 -14.87 -15.96 0.00
C TYR A 43 -14.82 -15.43 -1.43
N LEU A 44 -13.64 -15.04 -1.96
CA LEU A 44 -13.50 -14.60 -3.35
C LEU A 44 -13.84 -15.71 -4.35
N ARG A 45 -13.50 -16.96 -4.04
CA ARG A 45 -13.90 -18.12 -4.85
C ARG A 45 -15.41 -18.28 -4.88
N ARG A 46 -16.07 -18.22 -3.73
CA ARG A 46 -17.55 -18.29 -3.63
C ARG A 46 -18.24 -17.17 -4.43
N MET A 47 -17.64 -15.98 -4.47
CA MET A 47 -18.16 -14.84 -5.24
C MET A 47 -17.73 -14.84 -6.71
N GLY A 48 -17.01 -15.88 -7.15
CA GLY A 48 -16.48 -15.98 -8.53
C GLY A 48 -15.42 -14.95 -8.88
N LEU A 49 -14.88 -14.20 -7.91
CA LEU A 49 -13.92 -13.12 -8.14
C LEU A 49 -12.46 -13.58 -8.14
N GLU A 50 -12.16 -14.83 -7.75
CA GLU A 50 -10.79 -15.38 -7.78
C GLU A 50 -10.15 -15.28 -9.18
N ARG A 51 -10.95 -15.28 -10.25
CA ARG A 51 -10.49 -15.10 -11.63
C ARG A 51 -9.76 -13.77 -11.89
N TYR A 52 -10.04 -12.74 -11.09
CA TYR A 52 -9.44 -11.40 -11.19
C TYR A 52 -8.15 -11.28 -10.37
N VAL A 53 -7.81 -12.28 -9.56
CA VAL A 53 -6.61 -12.31 -8.74
C VAL A 53 -5.46 -12.90 -9.55
N ALA A 54 -4.34 -12.18 -9.61
CA ALA A 54 -3.10 -12.69 -10.18
C ALA A 54 -2.43 -13.65 -9.21
N TYR A 55 -2.20 -13.19 -7.98
CA TYR A 55 -1.68 -14.00 -6.88
C TYR A 55 -1.96 -13.32 -5.54
N TYR A 56 -1.76 -14.08 -4.46
CA TYR A 56 -1.86 -13.59 -3.09
C TYR A 56 -0.46 -13.46 -2.50
N GLU A 57 -0.20 -12.35 -1.84
CA GLU A 57 1.04 -12.10 -1.12
C GLU A 57 0.72 -11.96 0.37
N ARG A 58 1.36 -12.78 1.20
CA ARG A 58 1.15 -12.78 2.65
C ARG A 58 2.16 -11.81 3.28
N LEU A 59 1.65 -10.79 3.98
CA LEU A 59 2.48 -9.84 4.73
C LEU A 59 2.61 -10.27 6.20
N GLY A 60 1.54 -10.85 6.76
CA GLY A 60 1.52 -11.37 8.12
C GLY A 60 0.46 -12.45 8.33
N ILE A 61 0.01 -12.64 9.57
CA ILE A 61 -1.00 -13.67 9.88
C ILE A 61 -2.37 -13.25 9.38
N LEU A 62 -2.70 -11.96 9.52
CA LEU A 62 -3.99 -11.38 9.15
C LEU A 62 -3.87 -10.31 8.06
N GLU A 63 -2.65 -10.04 7.59
CA GLU A 63 -2.31 -9.01 6.62
C GLU A 63 -1.94 -9.64 5.28
N HIS A 64 -2.71 -9.31 4.25
CA HIS A 64 -2.59 -9.91 2.93
C HIS A 64 -2.73 -8.87 1.82
N HIS A 65 -1.92 -9.02 0.79
CA HIS A 65 -2.07 -8.36 -0.49
C HIS A 65 -2.73 -9.31 -1.48
N ILE A 66 -3.83 -8.86 -2.08
CA ILE A 66 -4.38 -9.47 -3.27
C ILE A 66 -3.85 -8.68 -4.45
N VAL A 67 -2.98 -9.30 -5.24
CA VAL A 67 -2.48 -8.67 -6.46
C VAL A 67 -3.50 -8.94 -7.57
N CYS A 68 -3.99 -7.88 -8.19
CA CYS A 68 -5.05 -7.96 -9.19
C CYS A 68 -4.45 -8.13 -10.59
N LYS A 69 -5.12 -8.91 -11.46
CA LYS A 69 -4.70 -9.06 -12.87
C LYS A 69 -4.82 -7.72 -13.62
N ILE A 70 -4.05 -7.57 -14.70
CA ILE A 70 -4.19 -6.47 -15.65
C ILE A 70 -5.64 -6.41 -16.16
N ALA A 71 -6.20 -5.20 -16.26
CA ALA A 71 -7.59 -4.93 -16.66
C ALA A 71 -8.71 -5.48 -15.73
N SER A 72 -8.37 -5.97 -14.54
CA SER A 72 -9.38 -6.26 -13.52
C SER A 72 -9.95 -4.98 -12.89
N ASN A 73 -11.04 -5.11 -12.13
CA ASN A 73 -11.64 -4.02 -11.36
C ASN A 73 -11.42 -4.25 -9.85
N PRO A 74 -10.35 -3.67 -9.26
CA PRO A 74 -10.04 -3.82 -7.84
C PRO A 74 -11.15 -3.32 -6.91
N GLN A 75 -11.92 -2.31 -7.34
CA GLN A 75 -13.02 -1.74 -6.55
C GLN A 75 -14.12 -2.78 -6.32
N ARG A 76 -14.43 -3.61 -7.31
CA ARG A 76 -15.37 -4.73 -7.15
C ARG A 76 -14.89 -5.74 -6.10
N ILE A 77 -13.59 -6.05 -6.10
CA ILE A 77 -12.98 -6.92 -5.09
C ILE A 77 -13.10 -6.30 -3.70
N ILE A 78 -12.81 -5.00 -3.56
CA ILE A 78 -12.91 -4.27 -2.29
C ILE A 78 -14.34 -4.27 -1.76
N GLN A 79 -15.33 -3.95 -2.59
CA GLN A 79 -16.74 -3.92 -2.18
C GLN A 79 -17.19 -5.28 -1.61
N VAL A 80 -16.83 -6.37 -2.29
CA VAL A 80 -17.13 -7.73 -1.83
C VAL A 80 -16.41 -8.03 -0.53
N LEU A 81 -15.11 -7.73 -0.40
CA LEU A 81 -14.37 -8.01 0.82
C LEU A 81 -14.87 -7.21 2.03
N LYS A 82 -15.32 -5.96 1.82
CA LYS A 82 -15.95 -5.15 2.87
C LYS A 82 -17.27 -5.75 3.36
N SER A 83 -17.96 -6.55 2.55
CA SER A 83 -19.16 -7.28 3.00
C SER A 83 -18.86 -8.60 3.72
N LEU A 84 -17.57 -8.97 3.91
CA LEU A 84 -17.20 -10.19 4.63
C LEU A 84 -17.40 -10.05 6.15
N SER A 85 -16.94 -8.94 6.73
CA SER A 85 -17.09 -8.60 8.16
C SER A 85 -16.79 -7.12 8.39
N SER A 86 -17.35 -6.54 9.45
CA SER A 86 -17.06 -5.17 9.92
C SER A 86 -15.62 -5.00 10.43
N ASP A 87 -15.01 -6.07 10.91
CA ASP A 87 -13.70 -6.03 11.59
C ASP A 87 -12.53 -6.06 10.60
N ILE A 88 -12.82 -6.15 9.31
CA ILE A 88 -11.83 -6.26 8.24
C ILE A 88 -11.63 -4.88 7.61
N ALA A 89 -10.39 -4.39 7.67
CA ALA A 89 -10.02 -3.19 6.93
C ALA A 89 -9.47 -3.57 5.54
N VAL A 90 -10.00 -2.91 4.51
CA VAL A 90 -9.68 -3.17 3.10
C VAL A 90 -9.31 -1.88 2.40
N TYR A 91 -8.12 -1.84 1.79
CA TYR A 91 -7.54 -0.67 1.15
C TYR A 91 -7.14 -0.97 -0.29
N LEU A 92 -7.32 0.02 -1.18
CA LEU A 92 -6.76 -0.03 -2.52
C LEU A 92 -5.34 0.55 -2.49
N VAL A 93 -4.38 -0.25 -2.91
CA VAL A 93 -2.99 0.18 -3.12
C VAL A 93 -2.78 0.31 -4.62
N LYS A 94 -2.75 1.56 -5.09
CA LYS A 94 -2.40 1.86 -6.48
C LYS A 94 -0.88 1.94 -6.60
N PRO A 95 -0.28 1.32 -7.62
CA PRO A 95 1.13 1.47 -7.89
C PRO A 95 1.38 2.94 -8.28
N LYS A 96 2.20 3.63 -7.49
CA LYS A 96 2.76 4.91 -7.89
C LYS A 96 4.18 4.64 -8.39
N PRO A 97 4.55 5.07 -9.60
CA PRO A 97 5.94 4.98 -10.03
C PRO A 97 6.81 5.74 -9.03
N ILE A 98 7.72 5.03 -8.34
CA ILE A 98 8.71 5.66 -7.47
C ILE A 98 9.84 6.14 -8.36
N GLY A 99 9.63 7.27 -9.05
CA GLY A 99 10.72 8.03 -9.68
C GLY A 99 11.38 8.95 -8.65
N TYR A 100 12.64 9.32 -8.85
CA TYR A 100 13.36 10.29 -8.00
C TYR A 100 12.54 11.57 -7.72
N LEU A 101 11.79 12.04 -8.72
CA LEU A 101 10.92 13.21 -8.63
C LEU A 101 9.69 13.03 -7.71
N SER A 102 9.22 11.80 -7.51
CA SER A 102 8.09 11.51 -6.62
C SER A 102 8.46 11.57 -5.13
N LEU A 103 9.75 11.42 -4.81
CA LEU A 103 10.27 11.62 -3.45
C LEU A 103 10.36 13.12 -3.11
N LEU A 104 10.75 13.96 -4.08
CA LEU A 104 10.82 15.41 -3.91
C LEU A 104 9.44 16.04 -3.64
N GLN A 105 8.37 15.55 -4.28
CA GLN A 105 6.99 16.01 -4.02
C GLN A 105 6.46 15.65 -2.62
N THR A 106 7.12 14.73 -1.90
CA THR A 106 6.70 14.37 -0.53
C THR A 106 7.28 15.34 0.51
N GLN A 107 8.30 16.13 0.16
CA GLN A 107 8.83 17.17 1.05
C GLN A 107 7.92 18.40 1.14
N ASP A 108 7.08 18.65 0.13
CA ASP A 108 6.19 19.80 0.08
C ASP A 108 5.00 19.71 1.07
N TYR A 109 4.74 18.56 1.69
CA TYR A 109 3.69 18.40 2.71
C TYR A 109 4.17 18.62 4.16
N THR A 110 5.43 19.01 4.36
CA THR A 110 6.03 19.21 5.69
C THR A 110 6.49 20.64 6.00
N TYR A 111 6.09 21.64 5.22
CA TYR A 111 6.38 23.05 5.54
C TYR A 111 5.13 23.92 5.53
N GLY A 112 4.30 23.73 6.55
CA GLY A 112 3.54 24.81 7.16
C GLY A 112 4.31 25.41 8.33
N PHE A 113 5.44 26.09 8.07
CA PHE A 113 6.04 27.05 9.00
C PHE A 113 7.03 27.96 8.24
N SER A 114 6.61 29.23 8.12
CA SER A 114 7.36 30.49 7.92
C SER A 114 8.74 30.51 7.22
N GLU A 115 8.72 31.22 6.08
CA GLU A 115 9.73 32.07 5.40
C GLU A 115 10.97 31.44 4.73
N PRO A 116 11.24 31.80 3.44
CA PRO A 116 12.48 31.42 2.77
C PRO A 116 13.58 32.45 2.99
N LEU A 117 14.80 32.00 3.30
CA LEU A 117 16.00 32.83 3.14
C LEU A 117 16.67 32.54 1.79
N PRO A 118 17.24 33.58 1.13
CA PRO A 118 17.70 33.50 -0.23
C PRO A 118 19.10 32.90 -0.28
N ILE A 119 19.32 31.91 -1.13
CA ILE A 119 20.66 31.54 -1.55
C ILE A 119 20.62 31.35 -3.07
N GLY A 120 20.98 32.41 -3.79
CA GLY A 120 21.58 32.24 -5.09
C GLY A 120 23.00 31.72 -4.92
N PHE A 121 23.53 31.02 -5.93
CA PHE A 121 24.91 31.10 -6.35
C PHE A 121 25.07 30.35 -7.69
N ILE A 122 25.55 31.12 -8.68
CA ILE A 122 26.43 30.85 -9.84
C ILE A 122 25.98 29.79 -10.86
#